data_AF-A0A1F7X770-F1
#
_entry.id   AF-A0A1F7X770-F1
#
_cell.length_a   1.000
_cell.length_b   1.000
_cell.length_c   1.000
_cell.angle_alpha   90.00
_cell.angle_beta   90.00
_cell.angle_gamma   90.00
#
_symmetry.space_group_name_H-M   'P 1'
#
loop_
_entity.id
_entity.type
_entity.pdbx_description
1 polymer ?
#
loop_
_entity_poly.entity_id
_entity_poly.type
_entity_poly.pdbx_seq_one_letter_code
_entity_poly.pdbx_strand_id
1 'polypeptide(L)' 'MAPQPKRKHTRRRSNLRKNSKSNALRFPTLVVCSSCKKLKEPHKACPNCGFYK' A
#
# COMPACT_ATOMS: atom_id res chain seq x y z
N MET A 1 -35.89 -5.29 -0.03
CA MET A 1 -35.43 -3.95 0.40
C MET A 1 -34.03 -4.08 0.98
N ALA A 2 -33.06 -3.26 0.55
CA ALA A 2 -31.69 -3.32 1.07
C ALA A 2 -31.58 -2.60 2.43
N PRO A 3 -30.75 -3.08 3.38
CA PRO A 3 -30.56 -2.40 4.65
C PRO A 3 -29.93 -1.03 4.44
N GLN A 4 -30.59 0.00 4.98
CA GLN A 4 -30.13 1.39 4.91
C GLN A 4 -29.55 1.83 6.26
N PRO A 5 -28.49 2.67 6.27
CA PRO A 5 -27.94 3.21 7.50
C PRO A 5 -28.99 4.08 8.21
N LYS A 6 -29.34 3.69 9.44
CA LYS A 6 -30.38 4.37 10.23
C LYS A 6 -30.03 5.82 10.57
N ARG A 7 -28.73 6.14 10.71
CA ARG A 7 -28.22 7.47 11.09
C ARG A 7 -26.83 7.73 10.50
N LYS A 8 -26.48 9.00 10.34
CA LYS A 8 -25.13 9.44 9.98
C LYS A 8 -24.13 9.13 11.10
N HIS A 9 -22.95 8.63 10.74
CA HIS A 9 -21.86 8.45 11.69
C HIS A 9 -21.26 9.79 12.14
N THR A 10 -20.90 9.89 13.41
CA THR A 10 -20.21 11.07 13.95
C THR A 10 -18.82 11.23 13.33
N ARG A 11 -18.28 12.45 13.35
CA ARG A 11 -16.91 12.74 12.84
C ARG A 11 -15.87 11.80 13.47
N ARG A 12 -15.95 11.58 14.79
CA ARG A 12 -15.07 10.66 15.53
C ARG A 12 -15.13 9.23 14.99
N ARG A 13 -16.33 8.67 14.80
CA ARG A 13 -16.50 7.29 14.30
C ARG A 13 -15.97 7.13 12.87
N SER A 14 -16.22 8.13 12.01
CA SER A 14 -15.68 8.14 10.65
C SER A 14 -14.15 8.21 10.65
N ASN A 15 -13.55 9.07 11.48
CA ASN A 15 -12.10 9.24 11.54
C ASN A 15 -11.39 8.01 12.11
N LEU A 16 -11.94 7.37 13.15
CA LEU A 16 -11.40 6.11 13.67
C LEU A 16 -11.42 5.00 12.62
N ARG A 17 -12.50 4.90 11.84
CA ARG A 17 -12.56 3.95 10.72
C ARG A 17 -11.50 4.25 9.66
N LYS A 18 -11.33 5.53 9.28
CA LYS A 18 -10.31 5.94 8.29
C LYS A 18 -8.87 5.72 8.79
N ASN A 19 -8.60 5.99 10.07
CA ASN A 19 -7.27 5.85 10.67
C ASN A 19 -6.93 4.43 11.11
N SER A 20 -7.81 3.46 10.82
CA SER A 20 -7.55 2.05 11.12
C SER A 20 -6.35 1.54 10.30
N LYS A 21 -5.60 0.59 10.88
CA LYS A 21 -4.39 -0.01 10.29
C LYS A 21 -4.64 -0.63 8.90
N SER A 22 -5.86 -1.04 8.59
CA SER A 22 -6.23 -1.59 7.28
C SER A 22 -6.23 -0.53 6.17
N ASN A 23 -6.54 0.72 6.50
CA ASN A 23 -6.58 1.85 5.57
C ASN A 23 -5.24 2.58 5.49
N ALA A 24 -4.25 2.19 6.29
CA ALA A 24 -2.91 2.76 6.26
C ALA A 24 -2.15 2.24 5.04
N LEU A 25 -1.54 3.16 4.27
CA LEU A 25 -0.63 2.80 3.20
C LEU A 25 0.62 2.14 3.80
N ARG A 26 1.06 1.04 3.21
CA ARG A 26 2.31 0.37 3.56
C ARG A 26 3.36 0.73 2.52
N PHE A 27 4.58 1.00 2.99
CA PHE A 27 5.70 1.20 2.08
C PHE A 27 6.03 -0.10 1.34
N PRO A 28 6.38 -0.01 0.04
CA PRO A 28 6.81 -1.17 -0.71
C PRO A 28 8.15 -1.68 -0.17
N THR A 29 8.36 -2.99 -0.23
CA THR A 29 9.66 -3.59 0.07
C THR A 29 10.60 -3.35 -1.12
N LEU A 30 11.77 -2.80 -0.84
CA LEU A 30 12.79 -2.53 -1.85
C LEU A 30 14.04 -3.37 -1.54
N VAL A 31 14.61 -3.95 -2.59
CA VAL A 31 15.83 -4.77 -2.52
C VAL A 31 16.90 -4.17 -3.42
N VAL A 32 18.16 -4.40 -3.08
CA VAL A 32 19.30 -3.94 -3.89
C VAL A 32 19.42 -4.81 -5.14
N CYS A 33 19.52 -4.19 -6.31
CA CYS A 33 19.80 -4.91 -7.56
C CYS A 33 21.25 -5.40 -7.59
N SER A 34 21.45 -6.67 -7.92
CA SER A 34 22.78 -7.30 -8.02
C SER A 34 23.66 -6.73 -9.14
N SER A 35 23.07 -6.21 -10.22
CA SER A 35 23.80 -5.68 -11.37
C SER A 35 24.21 -4.20 -11.19
N CYS A 36 23.27 -3.32 -10.80
CA CYS A 36 23.51 -1.88 -10.77
C CYS A 36 23.49 -1.25 -9.36
N LYS A 37 23.31 -2.05 -8.30
CA LYS A 37 23.23 -1.63 -6.89
C LYS A 37 22.13 -0.61 -6.56
N LYS A 38 21.22 -0.31 -7.49
CA LYS A 38 20.04 0.53 -7.25
C LYS A 38 18.92 -0.26 -6.60
N LEU A 39 18.03 0.44 -5.89
CA LEU A 39 16.84 -0.16 -5.28
C LEU A 39 15.84 -0.58 -6.37
N LYS A 40 15.31 -1.80 -6.25
CA LYS A 40 14.25 -2.36 -7.10
C LYS A 40 13.19 -3.05 -6.26
N GLU A 41 12.00 -3.20 -6.82
CA GLU A 41 10.98 -4.08 -6.23
C GLU A 41 11.41 -5.55 -6.39
N PRO A 42 11.16 -6.41 -5.37
CA PRO A 42 11.43 -7.83 -5.48
C PRO A 42 10.56 -8.47 -6.57
N HIS A 43 11.07 -9.53 -7.20
CA HIS A 43 10.40 -10.28 -8.28
C HIS A 43 10.00 -9.43 -9.50
N LYS A 44 10.63 -8.26 -9.70
CA LYS A 44 10.52 -7.46 -10.92
C LYS A 44 11.89 -7.21 -11.54
N ALA A 45 11.89 -7.00 -12.86
CA ALA A 45 13.08 -6.56 -13.58
C ALA A 45 13.49 -5.17 -13.06
N CYS A 46 14.79 -4.93 -12.94
CA CYS A 46 15.27 -3.61 -12.53
C CYS A 46 14.96 -2.57 -13.61
N PRO A 47 14.26 -1.45 -13.30
CA PRO A 47 13.94 -0.43 -14.31
C PRO A 47 15.17 0.31 -14.85
N ASN A 48 16.30 0.22 -14.13
CA ASN A 48 17.53 0.93 -14.48
C ASN A 48 18.48 0.13 -15.37
N CYS A 49 18.52 -1.19 -15.25
CA CYS A 49 19.46 -2.03 -15.99
C CYS A 49 18.80 -3.20 -16.75
N GLY A 50 17.48 -3.35 -16.67
CA GLY A 50 16.74 -4.43 -17.35
C GLY A 50 17.00 -5.83 -16.78
N PHE A 51 17.90 -5.98 -15.81
CA PHE A 51 18.31 -7.29 -15.29
C PHE A 51 17.25 -7.90 -14.37
N TYR A 52 16.84 -9.15 -14.67
CA TYR A 52 15.93 -9.98 -13.89
C TYR A 52 16.63 -11.29 -13.51
N LYS A 53 16.90 -11.45 -12.22
CA LYS A 53 17.39 -12.66 -11.56
C LYS A 53 16.97 -12.60 -10.10
#